data_AF-A0A1I2RT78-F1
#
_entry.id   AF-A0A1I2RT78-F1
#
_cell.length_a   1.000
_cell.length_b   1.000
_cell.length_c   1.000
_cell.angle_alpha   90.00
_cell.angle_beta   90.00
_cell.angle_gamma   90.00
#
_symmetry.space_group_name_H-M   'P 1'
#
loop_
_entity.id
_entity.type
_entity.pdbx_description
1 polymer ?
#
loop_
_entity_poly.entity_id
_entity_poly.type
_entity_poly.pdbx_seq_one_letter_code
_entity_poly.pdbx_strand_id
1 'polypeptide(L)' 'MTRERGGNVTTTGEFTDELRSLLSEAVENGIDVEGGWLVQSPSDETPDWDVEIWRVERGDAEADDR' A
#
# COMPACT_ATOMS: atom_id res chain seq x y z
N MET A 1 -18.15 -2.53 8.20
CA MET A 1 -18.19 -1.07 7.97
C MET A 1 -17.22 -0.78 6.85
N THR A 2 -17.68 -0.70 5.61
CA THR A 2 -16.83 -0.32 4.48
C THR A 2 -16.63 1.18 4.57
N ARG A 3 -15.42 1.64 4.92
CA ARG A 3 -15.13 3.07 4.77
C ARG A 3 -15.14 3.38 3.28
N GLU A 4 -15.96 4.34 2.87
CA GLU A 4 -15.73 5.08 1.63
C GLU A 4 -14.38 5.78 1.82
N ARG A 5 -13.29 5.24 1.26
CA ARG A 5 -11.98 5.93 1.25
C ARG A 5 -12.09 7.12 0.29
N GLY A 6 -12.73 8.18 0.77
CA GLY A 6 -13.01 9.42 0.05
C GLY A 6 -12.02 10.53 0.39
N GLY A 7 -10.72 10.25 0.32
CA GLY A 7 -9.69 11.28 0.27
C GLY A 7 -9.30 11.50 -1.18
N ASN A 8 -9.48 12.71 -1.73
CA ASN A 8 -8.88 13.04 -3.02
C ASN A 8 -7.36 12.94 -2.87
N VAL A 9 -6.74 11.91 -3.43
CA VAL A 9 -5.29 11.79 -3.50
C VAL A 9 -4.82 12.73 -4.61
N THR A 10 -4.30 13.90 -4.22
CA THR A 10 -3.86 14.94 -5.17
C THR A 10 -2.34 15.10 -5.18
N THR A 11 -1.66 14.51 -4.19
CA THR A 11 -0.22 14.57 -4.03
C THR A 11 0.37 13.18 -3.80
N THR A 12 1.67 13.03 -4.09
CA THR A 12 2.43 11.81 -3.80
C THR A 12 2.46 11.47 -2.30
N GLY A 13 2.46 12.49 -1.43
CA GLY A 13 2.42 12.31 0.02
C GLY A 13 1.13 11.65 0.47
N GLU A 14 -0.01 12.20 0.04
CA GLU A 14 -1.34 11.63 0.30
C GLU A 14 -1.46 10.20 -0.25
N PHE A 15 -0.93 9.94 -1.44
CA PHE A 15 -0.90 8.59 -2.02
C PHE A 15 -0.14 7.61 -1.11
N THR A 16 1.03 8.04 -0.63
CA THR A 16 1.89 7.21 0.22
C THR A 16 1.23 6.92 1.57
N ASP A 17 0.57 7.92 2.17
CA ASP A 17 -0.12 7.77 3.45
C ASP A 17 -1.34 6.84 3.33
N GLU A 18 -2.13 6.98 2.26
CA GLU A 18 -3.27 6.08 2.01
C GLU A 18 -2.81 4.64 1.74
N LEU A 19 -1.76 4.46 0.94
CA LEU A 19 -1.17 3.15 0.69
C LEU A 19 -0.65 2.52 1.98
N ARG A 20 0.06 3.28 2.82
CA ARG A 20 0.51 2.82 4.14
C ARG A 20 -0.65 2.38 5.03
N SER A 21 -1.71 3.19 5.08
CA SER A 21 -2.91 2.86 5.85
C SER A 21 -3.57 1.60 5.33
N LEU A 22 -3.68 1.44 4.01
CA LEU A 22 -4.28 0.27 3.37
C LEU A 22 -3.51 -1.02 3.68
N LEU A 23 -2.19 -1.01 3.50
CA LEU A 23 -1.35 -2.18 3.77
C LEU A 23 -1.38 -2.57 5.26
N SER A 24 -1.37 -1.58 6.16
CA SER A 24 -1.48 -1.85 7.60
C SER A 24 -2.81 -2.52 7.94
N GLU A 25 -3.93 -1.97 7.45
CA GLU A 25 -5.27 -2.51 7.67
C GLU A 25 -5.42 -3.93 7.11
N ALA A 26 -4.88 -4.19 5.92
CA ALA A 26 -4.91 -5.52 5.31
C ALA A 26 -4.17 -6.56 6.18
N VAL A 27 -2.97 -6.23 6.65
CA VAL A 27 -2.18 -7.09 7.54
C VAL A 27 -2.89 -7.31 8.89
N GLU A 28 -3.46 -6.26 9.48
CA GLU A 28 -4.23 -6.37 10.74
C GLU A 28 -5.44 -7.31 10.59
N ASN A 29 -6.01 -7.40 9.39
CA ASN A 29 -7.10 -8.31 9.05
C ASN A 29 -6.63 -9.70 8.58
N GLY A 30 -5.32 -9.98 8.62
CA GLY A 30 -4.75 -11.28 8.24
C GLY A 30 -4.67 -11.51 6.72
N ILE A 31 -4.76 -10.46 5.92
CA ILE A 31 -4.55 -10.52 4.47
C ILE A 31 -3.04 -10.44 4.21
N ASP A 32 -2.50 -11.43 3.50
CA ASP A 32 -1.14 -11.37 2.99
C ASP A 32 -1.06 -10.38 1.82
N VAL A 33 -0.18 -9.40 1.96
CA VAL A 33 0.02 -8.30 1.00
C VAL A 33 1.36 -8.41 0.28
N GLU A 34 2.02 -9.57 0.30
CA GLU A 34 3.20 -9.85 -0.54
C GLU A 34 2.82 -10.56 -1.84
N GLY A 35 3.41 -10.15 -2.96
CA GLY A 35 3.14 -10.72 -4.28
C GLY A 35 2.82 -9.67 -5.35
N GLY A 36 2.11 -10.10 -6.39
CA GLY A 36 1.70 -9.26 -7.53
C GLY A 36 0.18 -9.17 -7.67
N TRP A 37 -0.32 -8.00 -8.04
CA TRP A 37 -1.74 -7.72 -8.30
C TRP A 37 -1.90 -6.96 -9.61
N LEU A 38 -2.80 -7.48 -10.45
CA LEU A 38 -3.36 -6.72 -11.55
C LEU A 38 -4.55 -5.90 -11.04
N VAL A 39 -4.37 -4.59 -10.94
CA VAL A 39 -5.42 -3.64 -10.57
C VAL A 39 -6.04 -3.09 -11.85
N GLN A 40 -7.20 -3.62 -12.18
CA GLN A 40 -7.92 -3.21 -13.38
C GLN A 40 -8.72 -1.93 -13.11
N SER A 41 -8.56 -0.96 -14.01
CA SER A 41 -9.31 0.28 -13.94
C SER A 41 -10.76 0.06 -14.37
N PRO A 42 -11.72 0.79 -13.77
CA PRO A 42 -13.14 0.64 -14.12
C PRO A 42 -13.50 1.29 -15.47
N SER A 43 -12.60 2.07 -16.07
CA SER A 43 -12.81 2.76 -17.35
C SER A 43 -11.55 2.76 -18.21
N ASP A 44 -11.73 2.85 -19.53
CA ASP A 44 -10.64 2.90 -20.52
C ASP A 44 -9.81 4.20 -20.46
N GLU A 45 -10.28 5.22 -19.73
CA GLU A 45 -9.58 6.50 -19.55
C GLU A 45 -8.47 6.42 -18.50
N THR A 46 -8.47 5.37 -17.68
CA THR A 46 -7.45 5.13 -16.65
C THR A 46 -6.73 3.82 -16.98
N PRO A 47 -5.39 3.78 -16.97
CA PRO A 47 -4.67 2.56 -17.28
C PRO A 47 -4.89 1.48 -16.21
N ASP A 48 -4.76 0.22 -16.60
CA ASP A 48 -4.57 -0.88 -15.66
C ASP A 48 -3.17 -0.80 -15.05
N TRP A 49 -3.03 -1.28 -13.81
CA TRP A 49 -1.76 -1.28 -13.10
C TRP A 49 -1.36 -2.71 -12.73
N ASP A 50 -0.10 -3.04 -13.00
CA ASP A 50 0.55 -4.19 -12.39
C ASP A 50 1.34 -3.70 -11.16
N VAL A 51 1.00 -4.22 -9.99
CA VAL A 51 1.55 -3.80 -8.70
C VAL A 51 2.24 -4.98 -8.05
N GLU A 52 3.51 -4.84 -7.70
CA GLU A 52 4.25 -5.86 -6.96
C GLU A 52 4.69 -5.31 -5.60
N ILE A 53 4.39 -6.05 -4.53
CA ILE A 53 4.72 -5.68 -3.16
C ILE A 53 5.68 -6.70 -2.58
N TRP A 54 6.80 -6.19 -2.10
CA TRP A 54 7.86 -6.96 -1.47
C TRP A 54 7.99 -6.54 -0.02
N ARG A 55 8.10 -7.50 0.89
CA ARG A 55 8.51 -7.22 2.26
C ARG A 55 9.95 -6.75 2.24
N VAL A 56 10.17 -5.57 2.81
CA VAL A 56 11.50 -5.10 3.15
C VAL A 56 11.72 -5.40 4.62
N GLU A 57 12.78 -6.13 4.94
CA GLU A 57 13.20 -6.30 6.32
C GLU A 57 13.49 -4.91 6.89
N ARG A 58 12.95 -4.60 8.07
CA ARG A 58 13.49 -3.47 8.82
C ARG A 58 14.92 -3.87 9.12
N GLY A 59 15.88 -3.26 8.44
CA GLY A 59 17.26 -3.33 8.87
C GLY A 59 17.24 -3.01 10.36
N ASP A 60 17.71 -3.94 11.19
CA ASP A 60 18.04 -3.63 12.57
C ASP A 60 18.96 -2.42 12.47
N ALA A 61 18.42 -1.23 12.76
CA ALA A 61 19.24 -0.06 12.96
C ALA A 61 20.11 -0.45 14.13
N GLU A 62 21.33 -0.87 13.80
CA GLU A 62 22.32 -1.40 14.71
C GLU A 62 22.26 -0.56 15.98
N ALA A 63 21.89 -1.21 17.08
CA ALA A 63 22.21 -0.70 18.40
C ALA A 63 23.74 -0.64 18.46
N ASP A 64 24.32 0.46 17.94
CA ASP A 64 25.71 0.84 18.11
C ASP A 64 25.87 1.21 19.58
N ASP A 65 25.99 0.16 20.40
CA ASP A 65 26.57 0.21 21.74
C ASP A 65 28.06 0.52 21.55
N ARG A 66 28.43 1.79 21.71
CA ARG A 66 29.82 2.23 21.82
C ARG A 66 30.01 3.34 22.83
#